data_AF-A0A9D2GDQ9-F1
#
_entry.id   AF-A0A9D2GDQ9-F1
#
_cell.length_a   1.000
_cell.length_b   1.000
_cell.length_c   1.000
_cell.angle_alpha   90.00
_cell.angle_beta   90.00
_cell.angle_gamma   90.00
#
_symmetry.space_group_name_H-M   'P 1'
#
loop_
_entity.id
_entity.type
_entity.pdbx_description
1 polymer ?
#
loop_
_entity_poly.entity_id
_entity_poly.type
_entity_poly.pdbx_seq_one_letter_code
_entity_poly.pdbx_strand_id
1 'polypeptide(L)'
;MKILAFDCSSKTMAAALAEDETVVASAFQDENRKHAPYLMPMIEELLEKVGWKPKDLHLIAVTAGPGSFTGLRIGVSTAKGFADTLDIPMVSLPSLDVLAGSFLDEKTIVVPMLDARKHQVYAAVFDNRRGEMKKIMADTPISPLEELSPFLKYYQDILFVGDAVPGWKQQLIDCYGNRARFVDHEQNGIHGESLIAIAAKKSPKDFVSDIAPIYLRGVDAKAKFLNARFFPLQEGDIEELMEVERGAFSSPWSEGMFRDELHNHFSEYWIIRTDGKLTAYGGFWHIGKECHVTNIAVHPDYRHLGQGTLMVQHLIARAQAVGAAAITLEVRVSNEQAIRIYHRAGFREEGIRPRYYNDNGEDAMVMWLRFPEDEKEKPWS
;
A
#
# COMPACT_ATOMS: atom_id res chain seq x y z
N MET A 1 13.13 -27.74 -5.74
CA MET A 1 11.68 -27.62 -5.47
C MET A 1 10.98 -27.15 -6.74
N LYS A 2 9.96 -27.85 -7.24
CA LYS A 2 9.27 -27.44 -8.47
C LYS A 2 8.09 -26.51 -8.16
N ILE A 3 8.10 -25.30 -8.70
CA ILE A 3 7.16 -24.23 -8.41
C ILE A 3 6.34 -23.91 -9.66
N LEU A 4 5.03 -23.79 -9.51
CA LEU A 4 4.15 -23.15 -10.50
C LEU A 4 3.76 -21.78 -9.98
N ALA A 5 4.09 -20.73 -10.72
CA ALA A 5 3.72 -19.35 -10.41
C ALA A 5 2.80 -18.77 -11.47
N PHE A 6 1.78 -18.00 -11.08
CA PHE A 6 0.95 -17.28 -12.05
C PHE A 6 0.26 -16.02 -11.50
N ASP A 7 -0.01 -15.09 -12.40
CA ASP A 7 -0.75 -13.86 -12.14
C ASP A 7 -1.97 -13.75 -13.05
N CYS A 8 -3.07 -13.29 -12.47
CA CYS A 8 -4.28 -12.88 -13.19
C CYS A 8 -4.80 -11.54 -12.65
N SER A 9 -3.96 -10.75 -11.96
CA SER A 9 -4.45 -9.62 -11.19
C SER A 9 -4.69 -8.36 -12.03
N SER A 10 -4.20 -8.31 -13.26
CA SER A 10 -4.28 -7.14 -14.14
C SER A 10 -4.99 -7.48 -15.47
N LYS A 11 -4.85 -6.62 -16.49
CA LYS A 11 -5.24 -6.91 -17.88
C LYS A 11 -4.32 -7.94 -18.56
N THR A 12 -3.18 -8.23 -17.96
CA THR A 12 -2.23 -9.24 -18.41
C THR A 12 -2.44 -10.54 -17.64
N MET A 13 -1.96 -11.64 -18.19
CA MET A 13 -1.94 -12.94 -17.52
C MET A 13 -0.58 -13.58 -17.76
N ALA A 14 -0.02 -14.21 -16.73
CA ALA A 14 1.27 -14.85 -16.83
C ALA A 14 1.32 -16.14 -16.02
N ALA A 15 2.13 -17.08 -16.48
CA ALA A 15 2.48 -18.28 -15.73
C ALA A 15 3.95 -18.65 -15.96
N ALA A 16 4.60 -19.22 -14.95
CA ALA A 16 5.96 -19.72 -15.03
C ALA A 16 6.11 -21.01 -14.21
N LEU A 17 6.99 -21.88 -14.70
CA LEU A 17 7.47 -23.06 -13.99
C LEU A 17 8.93 -22.83 -13.61
N ALA A 18 9.29 -23.20 -12.39
CA ALA A 18 10.67 -23.15 -11.92
C ALA A 18 11.07 -24.42 -11.19
N GLU A 19 12.34 -24.75 -11.26
CA GLU A 19 13.00 -25.69 -10.36
C GLU A 19 13.95 -24.89 -9.48
N ASP A 20 13.61 -24.81 -8.19
CA ASP A 20 14.21 -23.91 -7.22
C ASP A 20 14.11 -22.45 -7.67
N GLU A 21 15.23 -21.76 -7.84
CA GLU A 21 15.27 -20.36 -8.30
C GLU A 21 15.30 -20.24 -9.84
N THR A 22 15.41 -21.36 -10.55
CA THR A 22 15.62 -21.35 -12.01
C THR A 22 14.30 -21.52 -12.74
N VAL A 23 13.88 -20.49 -13.48
CA VAL A 23 12.74 -20.57 -14.39
C VAL A 23 13.07 -21.48 -15.56
N VAL A 24 12.25 -22.53 -15.76
CA VAL A 24 12.42 -23.53 -16.83
C VAL A 24 11.47 -23.29 -18.00
N ALA A 25 10.33 -22.64 -17.77
CA ALA A 25 9.40 -22.22 -18.80
C ALA A 25 8.51 -21.07 -18.28
N SER A 26 8.13 -20.17 -19.16
CA SER A 26 7.18 -19.09 -18.85
C SER A 26 6.32 -18.76 -20.06
N ALA A 27 5.17 -18.15 -19.77
CA ALA A 27 4.25 -17.62 -20.74
C ALA A 27 3.65 -16.31 -20.21
N PHE A 28 3.50 -15.34 -21.10
CA PHE A 28 2.90 -14.05 -20.82
C PHE A 28 1.89 -13.74 -21.92
N GLN A 29 0.73 -13.24 -21.54
CA GLN A 29 -0.34 -12.87 -22.46
C GLN A 29 -0.89 -11.50 -22.10
N ASP A 30 -0.87 -10.62 -23.10
CA ASP A 30 -1.38 -9.26 -23.04
C ASP A 30 -2.57 -9.16 -24.00
N GLU A 31 -3.79 -9.39 -23.49
CA GLU A 31 -5.00 -9.14 -24.27
C GLU A 31 -6.21 -8.77 -23.39
N ASN A 32 -7.03 -7.84 -23.91
CA ASN A 32 -8.35 -7.40 -23.45
C ASN A 32 -9.44 -8.52 -23.35
N ARG A 33 -9.07 -9.80 -23.27
CA ARG A 33 -9.99 -10.94 -23.23
C ARG A 33 -10.24 -11.44 -21.81
N LYS A 34 -11.35 -12.16 -21.62
CA LYS A 34 -11.72 -12.79 -20.33
C LYS A 34 -10.60 -13.78 -19.96
N HIS A 35 -9.93 -13.62 -18.82
CA HIS A 35 -8.78 -14.46 -18.40
C HIS A 35 -9.11 -15.94 -18.13
N ALA A 36 -10.33 -16.23 -17.67
CA ALA A 36 -10.73 -17.56 -17.17
C ALA A 36 -10.51 -18.77 -18.13
N PRO A 37 -10.75 -18.68 -19.44
CA PRO A 37 -10.60 -19.81 -20.34
C PRO A 37 -9.14 -20.07 -20.76
N TYR A 38 -8.18 -19.21 -20.39
CA TYR A 38 -6.81 -19.29 -20.92
C TYR A 38 -5.75 -19.72 -19.89
N LEU A 39 -5.99 -19.52 -18.59
CA LEU A 39 -5.00 -19.85 -17.55
C LEU A 39 -4.65 -21.35 -17.54
N MET A 40 -5.66 -22.22 -17.51
CA MET A 40 -5.43 -23.67 -17.46
C MET A 40 -4.73 -24.19 -18.73
N PRO A 41 -5.16 -23.84 -19.96
CA PRO A 41 -4.41 -24.20 -21.17
C PRO A 41 -2.95 -23.71 -21.15
N MET A 42 -2.70 -22.49 -20.66
CA MET A 42 -1.34 -21.96 -20.54
C MET A 42 -0.49 -22.82 -19.58
N ILE A 43 -1.03 -23.21 -18.43
CA ILE A 43 -0.33 -24.07 -17.47
C ILE A 43 -0.07 -25.47 -18.05
N GLU A 44 -1.06 -26.04 -18.76
CA GLU A 44 -0.94 -27.35 -19.42
C GLU A 44 0.17 -27.35 -20.48
N GLU A 45 0.21 -26.32 -21.33
CA GLU A 45 1.25 -26.16 -22.35
C GLU A 45 2.64 -26.03 -21.72
N LEU A 46 2.78 -25.25 -20.63
CA LEU A 46 4.05 -25.12 -19.92
C LEU A 46 4.51 -26.45 -19.32
N LEU A 47 3.61 -27.20 -18.67
CA LEU A 47 3.93 -28.50 -18.08
C LEU A 47 4.33 -29.52 -19.15
N GLU A 48 3.61 -29.57 -20.27
CA GLU A 48 3.94 -30.44 -21.41
C GLU A 48 5.31 -30.11 -21.98
N LYS A 49 5.60 -28.82 -22.19
CA LYS A 49 6.88 -28.33 -22.75
C LYS A 49 8.09 -28.77 -21.93
N VAL A 50 7.97 -28.85 -20.60
CA VAL A 50 9.05 -29.31 -19.71
C VAL A 50 8.92 -30.79 -19.30
N GLY A 51 7.92 -31.50 -19.81
CA GLY A 51 7.66 -32.90 -19.52
C GLY A 51 7.27 -33.18 -18.07
N TRP A 52 6.71 -32.20 -17.36
CA TRP A 52 6.26 -32.34 -15.98
C TRP A 52 4.79 -32.75 -15.92
N LYS A 53 4.42 -33.46 -14.86
CA LYS A 53 3.03 -33.74 -14.51
C LYS A 53 2.61 -32.83 -13.36
N PRO A 54 1.31 -32.52 -13.19
CA PRO A 54 0.84 -31.70 -12.07
C PRO A 54 1.36 -32.20 -10.70
N LYS A 55 1.40 -33.52 -10.49
CA LYS A 55 1.92 -34.16 -9.27
C LYS A 55 3.41 -33.95 -8.99
N ASP A 56 4.17 -33.42 -9.95
CA ASP A 56 5.59 -33.12 -9.75
C ASP A 56 5.78 -31.73 -9.12
N LEU A 57 4.72 -30.92 -9.04
CA LEU A 57 4.73 -29.61 -8.40
C LEU A 57 4.80 -29.76 -6.87
N HIS A 58 5.51 -28.85 -6.23
CA HIS A 58 5.73 -28.83 -4.77
C HIS A 58 5.18 -27.56 -4.11
N LEU A 59 4.96 -26.49 -4.88
CA LEU A 59 4.48 -25.19 -4.40
C LEU A 59 3.72 -24.47 -5.50
N ILE A 60 2.62 -23.82 -5.13
CA ILE A 60 1.92 -22.86 -5.99
C ILE A 60 2.18 -21.43 -5.50
N ALA A 61 2.69 -20.57 -6.37
CA ALA A 61 2.83 -19.14 -6.11
C ALA A 61 1.80 -18.35 -6.91
N VAL A 62 1.05 -17.47 -6.26
CA VAL A 62 -0.01 -16.71 -6.94
C VAL A 62 -0.07 -15.29 -6.40
N THR A 63 -0.37 -14.32 -7.27
CA THR A 63 -0.69 -12.97 -6.80
C THR A 63 -2.04 -12.96 -6.09
N ALA A 64 -2.11 -12.26 -4.95
CA ALA A 64 -3.35 -12.12 -4.19
C ALA A 64 -4.01 -10.75 -4.37
N GLY A 65 -3.33 -9.75 -4.95
CA GLY A 65 -3.86 -8.41 -5.17
C GLY A 65 -2.95 -7.31 -4.63
N PRO A 66 -3.33 -6.03 -4.82
CA PRO A 66 -4.58 -5.58 -5.44
C PRO A 66 -4.67 -5.82 -6.95
N GLY A 67 -5.88 -5.75 -7.51
CA GLY A 67 -6.09 -5.97 -8.94
C GLY A 67 -7.56 -6.12 -9.34
N SER A 68 -7.78 -6.64 -10.55
CA SER A 68 -9.07 -6.99 -11.12
C SER A 68 -9.79 -8.04 -10.27
N PHE A 69 -11.00 -7.72 -9.81
CA PHE A 69 -11.82 -8.63 -9.01
C PHE A 69 -11.98 -10.02 -9.61
N THR A 70 -12.36 -10.06 -10.89
CA THR A 70 -12.56 -11.31 -11.64
C THR A 70 -11.24 -12.07 -11.75
N GLY A 71 -10.16 -11.36 -12.07
CA GLY A 71 -8.84 -11.93 -12.23
C GLY A 71 -8.27 -12.53 -10.94
N LEU A 72 -8.36 -11.81 -9.83
CA LEU A 72 -7.94 -12.30 -8.51
C LEU A 72 -8.72 -13.55 -8.07
N ARG A 73 -10.03 -13.61 -8.34
CA ARG A 73 -10.84 -14.81 -8.06
C ARG A 73 -10.38 -16.00 -8.89
N ILE A 74 -10.12 -15.79 -10.18
CA ILE A 74 -9.63 -16.85 -11.07
C ILE A 74 -8.30 -17.37 -10.54
N GLY A 75 -7.31 -16.50 -10.34
CA GLY A 75 -5.98 -16.89 -9.86
C GLY A 75 -6.04 -17.63 -8.52
N VAL A 76 -6.64 -17.03 -7.50
CA VAL A 76 -6.69 -17.65 -6.16
C VAL A 76 -7.49 -18.95 -6.16
N SER A 77 -8.60 -19.04 -6.90
CA SER A 77 -9.39 -20.29 -6.95
C SER A 77 -8.64 -21.40 -7.69
N THR A 78 -7.94 -21.08 -8.77
CA THR A 78 -7.08 -22.03 -9.48
C THR A 78 -5.95 -22.52 -8.58
N ALA A 79 -5.30 -21.62 -7.83
CA ALA A 79 -4.24 -21.98 -6.91
C ALA A 79 -4.72 -22.96 -5.83
N LYS A 80 -5.88 -22.67 -5.21
CA LYS A 80 -6.52 -23.59 -4.25
C LYS A 80 -6.84 -24.92 -4.89
N GLY A 81 -7.42 -24.92 -6.10
CA GLY A 81 -7.74 -26.16 -6.82
C GLY A 81 -6.51 -27.05 -7.02
N PHE A 82 -5.37 -26.49 -7.40
CA PHE A 82 -4.11 -27.23 -7.48
C PHE A 82 -3.61 -27.70 -6.10
N ALA A 83 -3.55 -26.79 -5.13
CA ALA A 83 -3.04 -27.07 -3.79
C ALA A 83 -3.84 -28.18 -3.08
N ASP A 84 -5.16 -28.09 -3.09
CA ASP A 84 -6.07 -29.06 -2.47
C ASP A 84 -6.00 -30.42 -3.17
N THR A 85 -5.90 -30.44 -4.50
CA THR A 85 -5.87 -31.69 -5.28
C THR A 85 -4.53 -32.42 -5.13
N LEU A 86 -3.44 -31.67 -5.03
CA LEU A 86 -2.08 -32.22 -4.98
C LEU A 86 -1.53 -32.36 -3.56
N ASP A 87 -2.25 -31.85 -2.55
CA ASP A 87 -1.81 -31.76 -1.16
C ASP A 87 -0.47 -31.03 -1.01
N ILE A 88 -0.36 -29.88 -1.68
CA ILE A 88 0.85 -29.03 -1.68
C ILE A 88 0.54 -27.62 -1.18
N PRO A 89 1.52 -26.94 -0.53
CA PRO A 89 1.31 -25.59 -0.03
C PRO A 89 1.19 -24.54 -1.15
N MET A 90 0.71 -23.36 -0.75
CA MET A 90 0.68 -22.16 -1.56
C MET A 90 1.50 -21.02 -0.94
N VAL A 91 1.88 -20.05 -1.75
CA VAL A 91 2.35 -18.74 -1.32
C VAL A 91 1.63 -17.64 -2.07
N SER A 92 1.03 -16.71 -1.32
CA SER A 92 0.37 -15.52 -1.88
C SER A 92 1.33 -14.34 -1.94
N LEU A 93 1.40 -13.66 -3.08
CA LEU A 93 2.28 -12.51 -3.30
C LEU A 93 1.47 -11.23 -3.57
N PRO A 94 1.85 -10.06 -3.03
CA PRO A 94 1.17 -8.81 -3.38
C PRO A 94 1.48 -8.38 -4.82
N SER A 95 0.46 -8.02 -5.59
CA SER A 95 0.60 -7.74 -7.02
C SER A 95 1.55 -6.57 -7.32
N LEU A 96 1.49 -5.50 -6.53
CA LEU A 96 2.33 -4.31 -6.74
C LEU A 96 3.81 -4.59 -6.40
N ASP A 97 4.07 -5.42 -5.39
CA ASP A 97 5.44 -5.86 -5.04
C ASP A 97 6.04 -6.74 -6.13
N VAL A 98 5.24 -7.64 -6.71
CA VAL A 98 5.67 -8.47 -7.84
C VAL A 98 5.97 -7.61 -9.05
N LEU A 99 5.11 -6.65 -9.37
CA LEU A 99 5.31 -5.74 -10.49
C LEU A 99 6.56 -4.87 -10.31
N ALA A 100 6.76 -4.29 -9.11
CA ALA A 100 7.98 -3.53 -8.81
C ALA A 100 9.24 -4.41 -8.78
N GLY A 101 9.11 -5.66 -8.33
CA GLY A 101 10.19 -6.64 -8.26
C GLY A 101 10.82 -7.02 -9.60
N SER A 102 10.15 -6.75 -10.72
CA SER A 102 10.73 -6.87 -12.06
C SER A 102 11.86 -5.86 -12.33
N PHE A 103 12.01 -4.84 -11.48
CA PHE A 103 12.91 -3.70 -11.69
C PHE A 103 13.94 -3.55 -10.56
N LEU A 104 14.39 -4.67 -9.97
CA LEU A 104 15.37 -4.66 -8.87
C LEU A 104 16.73 -4.05 -9.25
N ASP A 105 17.10 -4.10 -10.53
CA ASP A 105 18.36 -3.52 -11.02
C ASP A 105 18.25 -2.00 -11.31
N GLU A 106 17.03 -1.45 -11.34
CA GLU A 106 16.77 -0.03 -11.58
C GLU A 106 16.94 0.77 -10.29
N LYS A 107 18.06 1.49 -10.14
CA LYS A 107 18.38 2.30 -8.95
C LYS A 107 17.58 3.61 -8.89
N THR A 108 16.25 3.51 -8.82
CA THR A 108 15.30 4.61 -8.94
C THR A 108 14.14 4.50 -7.96
N ILE A 109 13.20 5.44 -8.01
CA ILE A 109 11.87 5.28 -7.41
C ILE A 109 10.99 4.52 -8.38
N VAL A 110 10.41 3.40 -7.94
CA VAL A 110 9.51 2.59 -8.77
C VAL A 110 8.07 2.76 -8.29
N VAL A 111 7.19 3.12 -9.23
CA VAL A 111 5.77 3.35 -8.99
C VAL A 111 4.95 2.36 -9.83
N PRO A 112 4.66 1.16 -9.29
CA PRO A 112 3.76 0.23 -9.95
C PRO A 112 2.33 0.78 -9.92
N MET A 113 1.62 0.67 -11.05
CA MET A 113 0.26 1.17 -11.24
C MET A 113 -0.59 0.12 -11.96
N LEU A 114 -1.60 -0.41 -11.25
CA LEU A 114 -2.61 -1.30 -11.83
C LEU A 114 -3.95 -0.59 -11.97
N ASP A 115 -4.71 -0.90 -13.02
CA ASP A 115 -6.01 -0.25 -13.25
C ASP A 115 -7.01 -0.58 -12.11
N ALA A 116 -7.40 0.42 -11.33
CA ALA A 116 -8.40 0.26 -10.27
C ALA A 116 -9.83 0.49 -10.77
N ARG A 117 -10.04 0.93 -12.02
CA ARG A 117 -11.30 1.49 -12.55
C ARG A 117 -11.70 2.82 -11.91
N LYS A 118 -12.67 3.51 -12.54
CA LYS A 118 -13.20 4.81 -12.12
C LYS A 118 -12.12 5.91 -12.08
N HIS A 119 -11.26 5.94 -13.10
CA HIS A 119 -10.18 6.92 -13.22
C HIS A 119 -9.23 6.96 -12.00
N GLN A 120 -8.95 5.78 -11.44
CA GLN A 120 -8.00 5.58 -10.36
C GLN A 120 -7.09 4.38 -10.69
N VAL A 121 -6.00 4.28 -9.95
CA VAL A 121 -5.06 3.15 -10.02
C VAL A 121 -4.87 2.56 -8.63
N TYR A 122 -4.53 1.29 -8.55
CA TYR A 122 -3.82 0.77 -7.39
C TYR A 122 -2.36 1.12 -7.59
N ALA A 123 -1.79 1.88 -6.66
CA ALA A 123 -0.38 2.20 -6.69
C ALA A 123 0.26 2.05 -5.31
N ALA A 124 1.57 1.87 -5.35
CA ALA A 124 2.47 1.92 -4.23
C ALA A 124 3.71 2.70 -4.69
N VAL A 125 4.57 3.06 -3.75
CA VAL A 125 5.86 3.68 -4.10
C VAL A 125 6.96 2.90 -3.42
N PHE A 126 7.96 2.52 -4.21
CA PHE A 126 9.14 1.81 -3.77
C PHE A 126 10.39 2.65 -4.00
N ASP A 127 11.27 2.69 -3.02
CA ASP A 127 12.62 3.22 -3.14
C ASP A 127 13.57 2.06 -3.42
N ASN A 128 14.19 2.05 -4.61
CA ASN A 128 15.21 1.06 -4.98
C ASN A 128 16.59 1.70 -5.22
N ARG A 129 16.79 2.96 -4.85
CA ARG A 129 18.03 3.70 -5.15
C ARG A 129 19.27 3.09 -4.51
N ARG A 130 19.11 2.31 -3.43
CA ARG A 130 20.19 1.63 -2.70
C ARG A 130 20.38 0.17 -3.11
N GLY A 131 19.67 -0.31 -4.13
CA GLY A 131 19.68 -1.72 -4.56
C GLY A 131 18.88 -2.65 -3.65
N GLU A 132 18.12 -2.10 -2.72
CA GLU A 132 17.16 -2.81 -1.88
C GLU A 132 15.78 -2.18 -2.10
N MET A 133 14.86 -2.95 -2.65
CA MET A 133 13.50 -2.50 -2.96
C MET A 133 12.69 -2.32 -1.68
N LYS A 134 12.56 -1.08 -1.21
CA LYS A 134 11.82 -0.75 0.01
C LYS A 134 10.51 -0.05 -0.33
N LYS A 135 9.39 -0.63 0.09
CA LYS A 135 8.08 0.03 0.00
C LYS A 135 8.02 1.23 0.96
N ILE A 136 7.84 2.43 0.40
CA ILE A 136 7.75 3.70 1.14
C ILE A 136 6.34 4.31 1.11
N MET A 137 5.47 3.82 0.23
CA MET A 137 4.03 4.08 0.26
C MET A 137 3.28 2.75 0.06
N ALA A 138 2.33 2.47 0.94
CA ALA A 138 1.53 1.24 0.91
C ALA A 138 0.58 1.21 -0.30
N ASP A 139 0.19 0.00 -0.68
CA ASP A 139 -0.78 -0.28 -1.75
C ASP A 139 -2.08 0.48 -1.48
N THR A 140 -2.40 1.44 -2.34
CA THR A 140 -3.55 2.34 -2.14
C THR A 140 -4.27 2.56 -3.46
N PRO A 141 -5.62 2.52 -3.48
CA PRO A 141 -6.39 3.02 -4.62
C PRO A 141 -6.37 4.54 -4.63
N ILE A 142 -5.75 5.14 -5.64
CA ILE A 142 -5.48 6.58 -5.68
C ILE A 142 -5.84 7.21 -7.03
N SER A 143 -6.08 8.52 -7.01
CA SER A 143 -5.89 9.37 -8.20
C SER A 143 -4.39 9.67 -8.33
N PRO A 144 -3.69 9.15 -9.36
CA PRO A 144 -2.23 9.25 -9.46
C PRO A 144 -1.71 10.69 -9.37
N LEU A 145 -2.39 11.65 -9.98
CA LEU A 145 -1.92 13.03 -10.06
C LEU A 145 -2.11 13.80 -8.75
N GLU A 146 -3.25 13.60 -8.08
CA GLU A 146 -3.57 14.31 -6.83
C GLU A 146 -2.71 13.80 -5.68
N GLU A 147 -2.52 12.47 -5.60
CA GLU A 147 -1.98 11.84 -4.40
C GLU A 147 -0.47 11.54 -4.51
N LEU A 148 0.04 11.25 -5.72
CA LEU A 148 1.48 11.01 -5.88
C LEU A 148 2.27 12.32 -6.02
N SER A 149 1.69 13.40 -6.55
CA SER A 149 2.47 14.61 -6.84
C SER A 149 3.11 15.26 -5.60
N PRO A 150 2.44 15.35 -4.43
CA PRO A 150 3.07 15.91 -3.23
C PRO A 150 4.19 15.04 -2.69
N PHE A 151 4.11 13.73 -2.94
CA PHE A 151 5.06 12.72 -2.48
C PHE A 151 6.27 12.60 -3.41
N LEU A 152 6.02 12.58 -4.73
CA LEU A 152 7.02 12.33 -5.75
C LEU A 152 7.80 13.59 -6.17
N LYS A 153 7.41 14.79 -5.73
CA LYS A 153 8.11 16.04 -6.07
C LYS A 153 9.57 16.08 -5.59
N TYR A 154 9.95 15.27 -4.60
CA TYR A 154 11.30 15.24 -4.04
C TYR A 154 12.27 14.31 -4.81
N TYR A 155 11.77 13.52 -5.75
CA TYR A 155 12.57 12.53 -6.48
C TYR A 155 12.81 12.95 -7.92
N GLN A 156 14.04 12.76 -8.40
CA GLN A 156 14.49 13.21 -9.73
C GLN A 156 14.41 12.11 -10.79
N ASP A 157 14.33 10.85 -10.38
CA ASP A 157 14.26 9.68 -11.25
C ASP A 157 13.11 8.80 -10.72
N ILE A 158 12.06 8.65 -11.54
CA ILE A 158 10.83 7.96 -11.19
C ILE A 158 10.41 7.06 -12.35
N LEU A 159 10.40 5.76 -12.13
CA LEU A 159 9.96 4.76 -13.09
C LEU A 159 8.50 4.37 -12.82
N PHE A 160 7.61 4.70 -13.74
CA PHE A 160 6.22 4.27 -13.71
C PHE A 160 6.05 2.99 -14.52
N VAL A 161 5.47 1.96 -13.89
CA VAL A 161 5.32 0.63 -14.50
C VAL A 161 3.92 0.09 -14.23
N GLY A 162 3.36 -0.69 -15.15
CA GLY A 162 2.08 -1.38 -14.96
C GLY A 162 1.02 -1.07 -16.01
N ASP A 163 -0.02 -1.90 -16.06
CA ASP A 163 -1.05 -1.88 -17.10
C ASP A 163 -1.93 -0.62 -17.12
N ALA A 164 -1.88 0.19 -16.06
CA ALA A 164 -2.55 1.47 -16.01
C ALA A 164 -1.72 2.59 -16.66
N VAL A 165 -0.39 2.47 -16.66
CA VAL A 165 0.53 3.54 -17.09
C VAL A 165 0.22 4.08 -18.49
N PRO A 166 -0.06 3.25 -19.52
CA PRO A 166 -0.40 3.76 -20.85
C PRO A 166 -1.58 4.76 -20.85
N GLY A 167 -2.58 4.56 -19.98
CA GLY A 167 -3.74 5.44 -19.86
C GLY A 167 -3.48 6.75 -19.10
N TRP A 168 -2.35 6.86 -18.40
CA TRP A 168 -1.95 8.02 -17.60
C TRP A 168 -0.67 8.70 -18.12
N LYS A 169 -0.03 8.13 -19.14
CA LYS A 169 1.32 8.50 -19.58
C LYS A 169 1.47 9.99 -19.85
N GLN A 170 0.53 10.60 -20.58
CA GLN A 170 0.61 12.03 -20.90
C GLN A 170 0.52 12.89 -19.64
N GLN A 171 -0.44 12.62 -18.76
CA GLN A 171 -0.62 13.38 -17.53
C GLN A 171 0.56 13.22 -16.55
N LEU A 172 1.19 12.04 -16.54
CA LEU A 172 2.42 11.80 -15.79
C LEU A 172 3.58 12.61 -16.38
N ILE A 173 3.72 12.68 -17.70
CA ILE A 173 4.71 13.54 -18.36
C ILE A 173 4.45 15.01 -18.03
N ASP A 174 3.20 15.46 -18.09
CA ASP A 174 2.84 16.86 -17.80
C ASP A 174 3.14 17.24 -16.34
N CYS A 175 2.95 16.29 -15.40
CA CYS A 175 3.16 16.52 -13.97
C CYS A 175 4.65 16.41 -13.55
N TYR A 176 5.38 15.43 -14.09
CA TYR A 176 6.73 15.08 -13.63
C TYR A 176 7.84 15.47 -14.62
N GLY A 177 7.50 15.79 -15.87
CA GLY A 177 8.44 16.18 -16.92
C GLY A 177 9.45 15.08 -17.23
N ASN A 178 10.71 15.47 -17.35
CA ASN A 178 11.84 14.58 -17.60
C ASN A 178 12.16 13.59 -16.46
N ARG A 179 11.55 13.76 -15.29
CA ARG A 179 11.72 12.86 -14.13
C ARG A 179 10.91 11.57 -14.28
N ALA A 180 9.86 11.58 -15.10
CA ALA A 180 9.04 10.40 -15.37
C ALA A 180 9.68 9.53 -16.47
N ARG A 181 10.07 8.33 -16.08
CA ARG A 181 10.49 7.24 -16.97
C ARG A 181 9.39 6.21 -17.09
N PHE A 182 9.40 5.53 -18.22
CA PHE A 182 8.43 4.51 -18.58
C PHE A 182 9.18 3.33 -19.20
N VAL A 183 8.60 2.15 -19.08
CA VAL A 183 9.11 0.91 -19.67
C VAL A 183 8.40 0.60 -20.98
N ASP A 184 8.97 -0.31 -21.76
CA ASP A 184 8.34 -0.79 -22.98
C ASP A 184 7.05 -1.55 -22.67
N HIS A 185 6.17 -1.67 -23.67
CA HIS A 185 4.82 -2.23 -23.51
C HIS A 185 4.84 -3.60 -22.82
N GLU A 186 5.71 -4.50 -23.26
CA GLU A 186 5.85 -5.87 -22.75
C GLU A 186 6.27 -5.91 -21.28
N GLN A 187 6.92 -4.86 -20.77
CA GLN A 187 7.38 -4.77 -19.39
C GLN A 187 6.32 -4.16 -18.45
N ASN A 188 5.18 -3.69 -18.96
CA ASN A 188 4.10 -3.11 -18.15
C ASN A 188 3.19 -4.16 -17.49
N GLY A 189 3.50 -5.45 -17.60
CA GLY A 189 2.75 -6.54 -17.00
C GLY A 189 3.42 -7.17 -15.79
N ILE A 190 2.66 -7.94 -15.03
CA ILE A 190 3.21 -8.88 -14.04
C ILE A 190 3.64 -10.14 -14.78
N HIS A 191 4.91 -10.51 -14.65
CA HIS A 191 5.52 -11.67 -15.29
C HIS A 191 5.69 -12.82 -14.31
N GLY A 192 5.52 -14.07 -14.78
CA GLY A 192 5.63 -15.26 -13.95
C GLY A 192 7.00 -15.41 -13.29
N GLU A 193 8.04 -14.97 -14.00
CA GLU A 193 9.43 -14.92 -13.56
C GLU A 193 9.60 -14.05 -12.30
N SER A 194 8.92 -12.90 -12.24
CA SER A 194 8.98 -12.00 -11.08
C SER A 194 8.30 -12.63 -9.86
N LEU A 195 7.24 -13.42 -10.05
CA LEU A 195 6.64 -14.20 -8.97
C LEU A 195 7.62 -15.26 -8.46
N ILE A 196 8.29 -15.99 -9.35
CA ILE A 196 9.29 -17.01 -8.98
C ILE A 196 10.42 -16.38 -8.17
N ALA A 197 10.97 -15.24 -8.64
CA ALA A 197 12.07 -14.55 -7.96
C ALA A 197 11.71 -14.13 -6.52
N ILE A 198 10.45 -13.80 -6.26
CA ILE A 198 9.97 -13.46 -4.92
C ILE A 198 9.62 -14.72 -4.12
N ALA A 199 8.94 -15.68 -4.73
CA ALA A 199 8.51 -16.93 -4.08
C ALA A 199 9.71 -17.76 -3.61
N ALA A 200 10.79 -17.83 -4.40
CA ALA A 200 11.96 -18.61 -4.05
C ALA A 200 12.73 -18.06 -2.83
N LYS A 201 12.57 -16.75 -2.54
CA LYS A 201 13.12 -16.11 -1.32
C LYS A 201 12.27 -16.32 -0.07
N LYS A 202 11.09 -16.96 -0.20
CA LYS A 202 10.19 -17.22 0.92
C LYS A 202 10.63 -18.45 1.69
N SER A 203 10.36 -18.43 2.99
CA SER A 203 10.69 -19.52 3.90
C SER A 203 9.48 -20.43 4.10
N PRO A 204 9.66 -21.69 4.56
CA PRO A 204 8.53 -22.61 4.75
C PRO A 204 7.40 -22.11 5.66
N LYS A 205 7.68 -21.15 6.56
CA LYS A 205 6.65 -20.50 7.41
C LYS A 205 5.74 -19.52 6.65
N ASP A 206 6.16 -19.07 5.47
CA ASP A 206 5.37 -18.18 4.60
C ASP A 206 4.42 -18.99 3.69
N PHE A 207 4.58 -20.32 3.68
CA PHE A 207 3.75 -21.24 2.92
C PHE A 207 2.51 -21.60 3.73
N VAL A 208 1.36 -21.56 3.06
CA VAL A 208 0.05 -21.69 3.70
C VAL A 208 -0.81 -22.71 2.95
N SER A 209 -1.73 -23.34 3.68
CA SER A 209 -2.72 -24.25 3.11
C SER A 209 -3.94 -23.53 2.54
N ASP A 210 -4.17 -22.27 2.93
CA ASP A 210 -5.30 -21.49 2.46
C ASP A 210 -4.91 -20.02 2.25
N ILE A 211 -5.52 -19.39 1.24
CA ILE A 211 -5.27 -18.01 0.83
C ILE A 211 -6.59 -17.33 0.48
N ALA A 212 -6.63 -15.99 0.49
CA ALA A 212 -7.78 -15.23 0.03
C ALA A 212 -7.32 -14.08 -0.87
N PRO A 213 -8.14 -13.67 -1.87
CA PRO A 213 -7.88 -12.45 -2.59
C PRO A 213 -7.82 -11.23 -1.66
N ILE A 214 -6.83 -10.38 -1.87
CA ILE A 214 -6.66 -9.09 -1.22
C ILE A 214 -7.35 -8.03 -2.06
N TYR A 215 -8.50 -7.63 -1.56
CA TYR A 215 -9.37 -6.62 -2.14
C TYR A 215 -9.16 -5.29 -1.44
N LEU A 216 -8.39 -4.38 -2.05
CA LEU A 216 -8.31 -2.98 -1.57
C LEU A 216 -9.57 -2.17 -1.92
N ARG A 217 -10.37 -2.69 -2.86
CA ARG A 217 -11.78 -2.36 -3.04
C ARG A 217 -12.54 -3.66 -2.85
N GLY A 218 -13.62 -3.71 -2.06
CA GLY A 218 -14.42 -4.93 -1.88
C GLY A 218 -15.40 -5.19 -3.03
N VAL A 219 -15.71 -6.47 -3.31
CA VAL A 219 -16.89 -6.86 -4.12
C VAL A 219 -18.17 -6.71 -3.29
N ASP A 220 -18.11 -6.98 -1.98
CA ASP A 220 -19.26 -6.86 -1.06
C ASP A 220 -18.88 -6.45 0.39
N ALA A 221 -17.67 -5.92 0.60
CA ALA A 221 -17.33 -5.25 1.86
C ALA A 221 -17.60 -3.74 1.72
N LYS A 222 -18.83 -3.33 2.06
CA LYS A 222 -19.26 -1.94 2.34
C LYS A 222 -18.64 -0.85 1.45
N ALA A 223 -19.43 -0.41 0.49
CA ALA A 223 -19.29 0.76 -0.39
C ALA A 223 -19.07 2.13 0.31
N LYS A 224 -18.16 2.25 1.28
CA LYS A 224 -17.85 3.49 2.02
C LYS A 224 -16.44 4.03 1.78
N PHE A 225 -15.68 3.52 0.80
CA PHE A 225 -14.33 4.01 0.47
C PHE A 225 -14.17 4.53 -0.95
N LEU A 226 -15.21 4.47 -1.76
CA LEU A 226 -15.10 4.74 -3.19
C LEU A 226 -14.72 6.19 -3.51
N ASN A 227 -14.82 7.11 -2.53
CA ASN A 227 -14.52 8.54 -2.70
C ASN A 227 -13.80 9.16 -1.49
N ALA A 228 -13.06 8.38 -0.69
CA ALA A 228 -12.27 8.97 0.41
C ALA A 228 -11.12 9.79 -0.18
N ARG A 229 -11.08 11.10 0.10
CA ARG A 229 -10.04 12.02 -0.38
C ARG A 229 -9.50 12.89 0.75
N PHE A 230 -8.20 13.15 0.73
CA PHE A 230 -7.52 14.02 1.68
C PHE A 230 -7.58 15.48 1.25
N PHE A 231 -7.85 16.36 2.21
CA PHE A 231 -7.77 17.81 2.02
C PHE A 231 -7.07 18.44 3.22
N PRO A 232 -6.28 19.52 3.04
CA PRO A 232 -5.85 20.35 4.16
C PRO A 232 -7.09 20.88 4.88
N LEU A 233 -7.06 20.92 6.22
CA LEU A 233 -8.14 21.51 6.99
C LEU A 233 -8.23 23.01 6.67
N GLN A 234 -9.44 23.51 6.41
CA GLN A 234 -9.72 24.93 6.22
C GLN A 234 -10.72 25.43 7.26
N GLU A 235 -10.78 26.75 7.44
CA GLU A 235 -11.69 27.41 8.38
C GLU A 235 -13.16 27.02 8.16
N GLY A 236 -13.56 26.80 6.90
CA GLY A 236 -14.91 26.39 6.52
C GLY A 236 -15.26 24.94 6.88
N ASP A 237 -14.28 24.11 7.19
CA ASP A 237 -14.48 22.71 7.57
C ASP A 237 -14.76 22.53 9.06
N ILE A 238 -14.51 23.57 9.89
CA ILE A 238 -14.53 23.45 11.36
C ILE A 238 -15.87 22.96 11.87
N GLU A 239 -16.98 23.48 11.35
CA GLU A 239 -18.32 23.08 11.79
C GLU A 239 -18.55 21.57 11.60
N GLU A 240 -18.14 21.02 10.46
CA GLU A 240 -18.28 19.61 10.14
C GLU A 240 -17.24 18.74 10.87
N LEU A 241 -16.02 19.25 11.06
CA LEU A 241 -14.98 18.62 11.86
C LEU A 241 -15.45 18.44 13.31
N MET A 242 -16.17 19.42 13.86
CA MET A 242 -16.70 19.35 15.21
C MET A 242 -17.70 18.21 15.40
N GLU A 243 -18.42 17.77 14.36
CA GLU A 243 -19.24 16.56 14.43
C GLU A 243 -18.38 15.32 14.69
N VAL A 244 -17.26 15.20 13.96
CA VAL A 244 -16.31 14.11 14.12
C VAL A 244 -15.66 14.15 15.50
N GLU A 245 -15.23 15.34 15.94
CA GLU A 245 -14.55 15.57 17.21
C GLU A 245 -15.41 15.15 18.40
N ARG A 246 -16.64 15.67 18.47
CA ARG A 246 -17.58 15.36 19.56
C ARG A 246 -18.01 13.90 19.57
N GLY A 247 -18.04 13.25 18.40
CA GLY A 247 -18.29 11.81 18.30
C GLY A 247 -17.08 10.94 18.64
N ALA A 248 -15.86 11.49 18.53
CA ALA A 248 -14.61 10.76 18.73
C ALA A 248 -14.11 10.75 20.17
N PHE A 249 -14.25 11.88 20.88
CA PHE A 249 -13.62 12.07 22.18
C PHE A 249 -14.62 12.37 23.30
N SER A 250 -14.33 11.86 24.50
CA SER A 250 -15.01 12.18 25.75
C SER A 250 -14.81 13.63 26.18
N SER A 251 -13.65 14.20 25.87
CA SER A 251 -13.27 15.60 26.11
C SER A 251 -12.83 16.24 24.79
N PRO A 252 -13.78 16.67 23.95
CA PRO A 252 -13.49 17.24 22.64
C PRO A 252 -12.82 18.62 22.77
N TRP A 253 -11.94 18.93 21.82
CA TRP A 253 -11.42 20.28 21.63
C TRP A 253 -12.54 21.25 21.22
N SER A 254 -12.36 22.53 21.53
CA SER A 254 -13.32 23.58 21.12
C SER A 254 -13.04 24.07 19.70
N GLU A 255 -14.04 24.66 19.04
CA GLU A 255 -13.83 25.33 17.74
C GLU A 255 -12.72 26.37 17.78
N GLY A 256 -12.62 27.13 18.87
CA GLY A 256 -11.57 28.13 19.06
C GLY A 256 -10.17 27.52 19.00
N MET A 257 -9.98 26.33 19.58
CA MET A 257 -8.70 25.63 19.53
C MET A 257 -8.34 25.21 18.10
N PHE A 258 -9.29 24.72 17.31
CA PHE A 258 -9.02 24.41 15.89
C PHE A 258 -8.73 25.66 15.06
N ARG A 259 -9.42 26.78 15.33
CA ARG A 259 -9.08 28.06 14.70
C ARG A 259 -7.68 28.51 15.07
N ASP A 260 -7.29 28.40 16.34
CA ASP A 260 -5.94 28.73 16.80
C ASP A 260 -4.89 27.84 16.10
N GLU A 261 -5.17 26.54 15.93
CA GLU A 261 -4.30 25.64 15.18
C GLU A 261 -4.14 26.03 13.72
N LEU A 262 -5.20 26.47 13.03
CA LEU A 262 -5.10 26.92 11.64
C LEU A 262 -4.21 28.17 11.46
N HIS A 263 -4.04 28.96 12.52
CA HIS A 263 -3.13 30.11 12.54
C HIS A 263 -1.74 29.77 13.09
N ASN A 264 -1.55 28.55 13.60
CA ASN A 264 -0.28 28.08 14.13
C ASN A 264 0.63 27.62 12.99
N HIS A 265 1.75 28.33 12.78
CA HIS A 265 2.70 28.06 11.70
C HIS A 265 3.47 26.75 11.86
N PHE A 266 3.36 26.12 13.04
CA PHE A 266 3.95 24.82 13.32
C PHE A 266 2.93 23.69 13.21
N SER A 267 1.65 23.96 12.99
CA SER A 267 0.63 22.91 12.89
C SER A 267 0.37 22.52 11.43
N GLU A 268 0.01 21.26 11.22
CA GLU A 268 -0.51 20.78 9.96
C GLU A 268 -1.68 19.83 10.22
N TYR A 269 -2.88 20.16 9.70
CA TYR A 269 -4.09 19.37 9.86
C TYR A 269 -4.70 19.00 8.51
N TRP A 270 -5.19 17.76 8.44
CA TRP A 270 -5.78 17.17 7.27
C TRP A 270 -7.09 16.49 7.60
N ILE A 271 -8.01 16.48 6.63
CA ILE A 271 -9.31 15.85 6.71
C ILE A 271 -9.46 14.79 5.63
N ILE A 272 -10.26 13.76 5.91
CA ILE A 272 -10.75 12.82 4.90
C ILE A 272 -12.22 13.11 4.64
N ARG A 273 -12.55 13.43 3.39
CA ARG A 273 -13.94 13.46 2.93
C ARG A 273 -14.29 12.16 2.21
N THR A 274 -15.37 11.53 2.60
CA THR A 274 -15.92 10.33 1.96
C THR A 274 -17.33 10.65 1.46
N ASP A 275 -17.54 10.53 0.14
CA ASP A 275 -18.81 10.91 -0.51
C ASP A 275 -19.22 12.36 -0.20
N GLY A 276 -18.23 13.25 -0.14
CA GLY A 276 -18.41 14.67 0.17
C GLY A 276 -18.46 15.01 1.65
N LYS A 277 -18.72 14.05 2.55
CA LYS A 277 -18.79 14.27 4.00
C LYS A 277 -17.41 14.16 4.66
N LEU A 278 -17.06 15.07 5.56
CA LEU A 278 -15.90 14.97 6.44
C LEU A 278 -16.10 13.81 7.43
N THR A 279 -15.20 12.84 7.37
CA THR A 279 -15.35 11.55 8.08
C THR A 279 -14.19 11.22 9.00
N ALA A 280 -13.04 11.86 8.80
CA ALA A 280 -11.91 11.76 9.70
C ALA A 280 -11.08 13.03 9.60
N TYR A 281 -10.29 13.31 10.63
CA TYR A 281 -9.26 14.33 10.60
C TYR A 281 -8.04 13.85 11.39
N GLY A 282 -6.89 14.45 11.13
CA GLY A 282 -5.70 14.26 11.92
C GLY A 282 -4.72 15.40 11.72
N GLY A 283 -3.85 15.61 12.71
CA GLY A 283 -2.85 16.66 12.64
C GLY A 283 -1.65 16.40 13.51
N PHE A 284 -0.61 17.19 13.27
CA PHE A 284 0.58 17.21 14.10
C PHE A 284 1.12 18.63 14.25
N TRP A 285 1.97 18.82 15.25
CA TRP A 285 2.88 19.95 15.34
C TRP A 285 4.27 19.56 14.84
N HIS A 286 4.91 20.45 14.10
CA HIS A 286 6.28 20.33 13.66
C HIS A 286 7.20 21.09 14.63
N ILE A 287 8.01 20.33 15.37
CA ILE A 287 8.89 20.84 16.43
C ILE A 287 10.32 20.41 16.09
N GLY A 288 11.13 21.34 15.58
CA GLY A 288 12.51 21.04 15.18
C GLY A 288 12.56 20.06 14.01
N LYS A 289 13.05 18.84 14.25
CA LYS A 289 13.06 17.73 13.27
C LYS A 289 12.03 16.64 13.63
N GLU A 290 11.05 16.95 14.45
CA GLU A 290 10.08 15.96 14.93
C GLU A 290 8.66 16.44 14.65
N CYS A 291 7.77 15.50 14.32
CA CYS A 291 6.33 15.75 14.23
C CYS A 291 5.64 15.12 15.45
N HIS A 292 4.92 15.91 16.22
CA HIS A 292 4.11 15.44 17.35
C HIS A 292 2.65 15.36 16.93
N VAL A 293 2.11 14.16 16.80
CA VAL A 293 0.69 13.96 16.46
C VAL A 293 -0.16 14.41 17.64
N THR A 294 -1.04 15.37 17.39
CA THR A 294 -1.93 15.95 18.41
C THR A 294 -3.23 15.17 18.51
N ASN A 295 -3.90 14.99 17.38
CA ASN A 295 -5.20 14.36 17.29
C ASN A 295 -5.31 13.51 16.02
N ILE A 296 -5.98 12.36 16.15
CA ILE A 296 -6.48 11.58 15.03
C ILE A 296 -7.88 11.11 15.41
N ALA A 297 -8.87 11.46 14.59
CA ALA A 297 -10.26 11.13 14.84
C ALA A 297 -10.92 10.55 13.61
N VAL A 298 -11.82 9.59 13.83
CA VAL A 298 -12.68 9.01 12.81
C VAL A 298 -14.12 9.04 13.32
N HIS A 299 -15.01 9.54 12.49
CA HIS A 299 -16.44 9.61 12.77
C HIS A 299 -16.96 8.22 13.15
N PRO A 300 -17.79 8.07 14.21
CA PRO A 300 -18.26 6.77 14.70
C PRO A 300 -18.78 5.82 13.60
N ASP A 301 -19.63 6.33 12.71
CA ASP A 301 -20.22 5.57 11.59
C ASP A 301 -19.23 5.10 10.51
N TYR A 302 -17.99 5.58 10.59
CA TYR A 302 -16.90 5.28 9.65
C TYR A 302 -15.71 4.56 10.32
N ARG A 303 -15.84 4.20 11.61
CA ARG A 303 -14.85 3.37 12.32
C ARG A 303 -14.86 1.94 11.82
N HIS A 304 -13.75 1.23 12.04
CA HIS A 304 -13.51 -0.14 11.57
C HIS A 304 -13.56 -0.31 10.05
N LEU A 305 -13.65 0.80 9.32
CA LEU A 305 -13.60 0.79 7.87
C LEU A 305 -12.14 0.95 7.39
N GLY A 306 -11.24 1.55 8.18
CA GLY A 306 -9.82 1.73 7.81
C GLY A 306 -9.35 3.18 7.67
N GLN A 307 -10.23 4.17 7.85
CA GLN A 307 -9.86 5.59 7.77
C GLN A 307 -8.79 6.00 8.80
N GLY A 308 -8.75 5.36 9.97
CA GLY A 308 -7.69 5.60 10.95
C GLY A 308 -6.32 5.19 10.42
N THR A 309 -6.22 4.05 9.74
CA THR A 309 -4.99 3.59 9.09
C THR A 309 -4.58 4.55 7.98
N LEU A 310 -5.53 4.97 7.13
CA LEU A 310 -5.27 5.92 6.06
C LEU A 310 -4.75 7.25 6.61
N MET A 311 -5.38 7.79 7.66
CA MET A 311 -4.94 9.04 8.28
C MET A 311 -3.54 8.92 8.86
N VAL A 312 -3.21 7.84 9.57
CA VAL A 312 -1.86 7.61 10.10
C VAL A 312 -0.82 7.54 8.99
N GLN A 313 -1.10 6.78 7.92
CA GLN A 313 -0.19 6.69 6.77
C GLN A 313 0.01 8.04 6.09
N HIS A 314 -1.07 8.82 5.96
CA HIS A 314 -1.01 10.17 5.42
C HIS A 314 -0.13 11.08 6.27
N LEU A 315 -0.34 11.13 7.59
CA LEU A 315 0.48 11.95 8.50
C LEU A 315 1.96 11.52 8.47
N ILE A 316 2.25 10.22 8.34
CA ILE A 316 3.63 9.74 8.15
C ILE A 316 4.24 10.33 6.87
N ALA A 317 3.53 10.24 5.75
CA ALA A 317 3.99 10.77 4.47
C ALA A 317 4.18 12.29 4.52
N ARG A 318 3.29 13.02 5.22
CA ARG A 318 3.40 14.47 5.42
C ARG A 318 4.62 14.83 6.29
N ALA A 319 4.84 14.12 7.39
CA ALA A 319 6.02 14.32 8.24
C ALA A 319 7.34 14.09 7.47
N GLN A 320 7.42 13.05 6.65
CA GLN A 320 8.57 12.83 5.77
C GLN A 320 8.75 13.95 4.75
N ALA A 321 7.65 14.44 4.16
CA ALA A 321 7.69 15.52 3.18
C ALA A 321 8.19 16.85 3.76
N VAL A 322 7.99 17.10 5.05
CA VAL A 322 8.54 18.28 5.74
C VAL A 322 9.94 18.06 6.32
N GLY A 323 10.54 16.88 6.08
CA GLY A 323 11.91 16.58 6.49
C GLY A 323 12.06 16.21 7.97
N ALA A 324 10.98 15.76 8.62
CA ALA A 324 11.07 15.24 9.98
C ALA A 324 11.98 14.01 10.02
N ALA A 325 12.74 13.87 11.11
CA ALA A 325 13.53 12.71 11.47
C ALA A 325 12.71 11.69 12.29
N ALA A 326 11.63 12.12 12.95
CA ALA A 326 10.77 11.23 13.70
C ALA A 326 9.33 11.77 13.86
N ILE A 327 8.42 10.86 14.20
CA ILE A 327 7.06 11.15 14.64
C ILE A 327 6.86 10.58 16.04
N THR A 328 6.21 11.35 16.91
CA THR A 328 5.80 10.91 18.24
C THR A 328 4.32 11.13 18.45
N LEU A 329 3.71 10.31 19.31
CA LEU A 329 2.31 10.42 19.71
C LEU A 329 2.08 9.85 21.11
N GLU A 330 1.00 10.29 21.75
CA GLU A 330 0.46 9.74 22.97
C GLU A 330 -0.88 9.08 22.68
N VAL A 331 -1.06 7.84 23.15
CA VAL A 331 -2.30 7.08 23.01
C VAL A 331 -2.71 6.49 24.35
N ARG A 332 -4.02 6.52 24.67
CA ARG A 332 -4.59 5.83 25.83
C ARG A 332 -4.16 4.37 25.84
N VAL A 333 -3.68 3.88 26.99
CA VAL A 333 -3.28 2.48 27.15
C VAL A 333 -4.43 1.51 26.88
N SER A 334 -5.68 1.93 27.10
CA SER A 334 -6.88 1.13 26.77
C SER A 334 -7.26 1.11 25.29
N ASN A 335 -6.68 1.99 24.45
CA ASN A 335 -7.04 2.09 23.04
C ASN A 335 -6.25 1.09 22.18
N GLU A 336 -6.52 -0.20 22.41
CA GLU A 336 -5.84 -1.29 21.69
C GLU A 336 -5.98 -1.20 20.17
N GLN A 337 -7.09 -0.65 19.68
CA GLN A 337 -7.31 -0.52 18.24
C GLN A 337 -6.31 0.47 17.61
N ALA A 338 -6.15 1.65 18.20
CA ALA A 338 -5.19 2.64 17.73
C ALA A 338 -3.75 2.12 17.87
N ILE A 339 -3.42 1.51 19.01
CA ILE A 339 -2.10 0.90 19.26
C ILE A 339 -1.74 -0.12 18.16
N ARG A 340 -2.68 -1.01 17.79
CA ARG A 340 -2.49 -1.95 16.67
C ARG A 340 -2.25 -1.26 15.32
N ILE A 341 -2.92 -0.14 15.05
CA ILE A 341 -2.69 0.65 13.83
C ILE A 341 -1.28 1.24 13.85
N TYR A 342 -0.86 1.85 14.95
CA TYR A 342 0.46 2.46 15.09
C TYR A 342 1.58 1.44 14.96
N HIS A 343 1.48 0.26 15.59
CA HIS A 343 2.48 -0.80 15.41
C HIS A 343 2.61 -1.27 13.96
N ARG A 344 1.49 -1.46 13.25
CA ARG A 344 1.50 -1.83 11.83
C ARG A 344 2.14 -0.75 10.97
N ALA A 345 2.00 0.51 11.36
CA ALA A 345 2.64 1.65 10.71
C ALA A 345 4.12 1.83 11.10
N GLY A 346 4.64 1.00 12.00
CA GLY A 346 6.06 0.96 12.38
C GLY A 346 6.40 1.69 13.69
N PHE A 347 5.42 2.24 14.40
CA PHE A 347 5.66 2.87 15.70
C PHE A 347 6.07 1.85 16.77
N ARG A 348 6.94 2.27 17.68
CA ARG A 348 7.43 1.51 18.83
C ARG A 348 7.09 2.24 20.13
N GLU A 349 6.78 1.46 21.17
CA GLU A 349 6.53 1.98 22.51
C GLU A 349 7.84 2.42 23.15
N GLU A 350 7.86 3.59 23.78
CA GLU A 350 9.05 4.09 24.49
C GLU A 350 8.82 4.38 25.96
N GLY A 351 7.57 4.60 26.37
CA GLY A 351 7.27 4.87 27.77
C GLY A 351 5.80 5.08 28.05
N ILE A 352 5.48 5.21 29.33
CA ILE A 352 4.14 5.52 29.82
C ILE A 352 4.20 6.85 30.57
N ARG A 353 3.30 7.78 30.23
CA ARG A 353 3.01 8.99 31.00
C ARG A 353 1.86 8.71 31.97
N PRO A 354 2.12 8.62 33.28
CA PRO A 354 1.08 8.30 34.25
C PRO A 354 0.08 9.45 34.39
N ARG A 355 -1.21 9.13 34.47
CA ARG A 355 -2.32 10.09 34.64
C ARG A 355 -2.28 11.26 33.65
N TYR A 356 -2.00 10.96 32.39
CA TYR A 356 -1.85 11.97 31.34
C TYR A 356 -3.18 12.58 30.90
N TYR A 357 -4.23 11.76 30.79
CA TYR A 357 -5.54 12.24 30.34
C TYR A 357 -6.35 12.81 31.51
N ASN A 358 -6.67 14.11 31.45
CA ASN A 358 -7.30 14.84 32.55
C ASN A 358 -8.75 14.43 32.84
N ASP A 359 -9.43 13.78 31.90
CA ASP A 359 -10.86 13.45 32.02
C ASP A 359 -11.11 12.24 32.92
N ASN A 360 -10.26 11.22 32.84
CA ASN A 360 -10.39 9.98 33.61
C ASN A 360 -9.11 9.60 34.38
N GLY A 361 -8.04 10.40 34.29
CA GLY A 361 -6.75 10.12 34.93
C GLY A 361 -6.02 8.93 34.32
N GLU A 362 -6.34 8.53 33.09
CA GLU A 362 -5.74 7.39 32.42
C GLU A 362 -4.32 7.70 31.94
N ASP A 363 -3.48 6.67 31.94
CA ASP A 363 -2.12 6.72 31.45
C ASP A 363 -2.06 6.82 29.91
N ALA A 364 -1.05 7.51 29.41
CA ALA A 364 -0.75 7.56 27.98
C ALA A 364 0.50 6.75 27.65
N MET A 365 0.40 5.89 26.64
CA MET A 365 1.53 5.24 26.00
C MET A 365 2.16 6.19 24.99
N VAL A 366 3.45 6.46 25.16
CA VAL A 366 4.24 7.26 24.22
C VAL A 366 4.81 6.33 23.16
N MET A 367 4.50 6.61 21.90
CA MET A 367 4.99 5.83 20.76
C MET A 367 5.80 6.69 19.80
N TRP A 368 6.84 6.12 19.22
CA TRP A 368 7.75 6.78 18.30
C TRP A 368 7.92 5.99 16.99
N LEU A 369 7.93 6.71 15.88
CA LEU A 369 8.40 6.24 14.58
C LEU A 369 9.60 7.09 14.18
N ARG A 370 10.80 6.50 14.12
CA ARG A 370 12.01 7.18 13.66
C ARG A 370 12.27 6.85 12.20
N PHE A 371 12.54 7.88 11.41
CA PHE A 371 12.97 7.72 10.04
C PHE A 371 14.47 7.45 10.00
N PRO A 372 14.95 6.65 9.03
CA PRO A 372 16.39 6.49 8.82
C PRO A 372 17.02 7.85 8.51
N GLU A 373 18.12 8.20 9.18
CA GLU A 373 18.93 9.35 8.77
C GLU A 373 19.44 9.12 7.34
N ASP A 374 19.30 10.13 6.47
CA ASP A 374 20.13 10.21 5.29
C ASP A 374 21.57 10.46 5.77
N GLU A 375 22.44 9.45 5.68
CA GLU A 375 23.89 9.55 6.00
C GLU A 375 24.67 10.52 5.07
N LYS A 376 24.01 11.50 4.44
CA LYS A 376 24.65 12.44 3.51
C LYS A 376 25.24 13.69 4.16
N GLU A 377 25.15 13.86 5.47
CA GLU A 377 25.82 14.97 6.17
C GLU A 377 26.50 14.51 7.47
N LYS A 378 27.63 13.81 7.34
CA LYS A 378 28.72 13.99 8.31
C LYS A 378 29.76 14.89 7.64
N PRO A 379 29.84 16.19 7.98
CA PRO A 379 30.81 17.09 7.37
C PRO A 379 32.27 16.79 7.79
N TRP A 380 32.50 15.84 8.70
CA TRP A 380 33.83 15.51 9.20
C TRP A 380 33.90 14.02 9.57
N SER A 381 34.36 13.19 8.64
CA SER A 381 34.91 11.85 8.91
C SER A 381 36.16 11.66 8.09
#